data_AF-A0A529HX98-F1
#
_entry.id   AF-A0A529HX98-F1
#
_cell.length_a   1.000
_cell.length_b   1.000
_cell.length_c   1.000
_cell.angle_alpha   90.00
_cell.angle_beta   90.00
_cell.angle_gamma   90.00
#
_symmetry.space_group_name_H-M   'P 1'
#
loop_
_entity.id
_entity.type
_entity.pdbx_description
1 polymer ?
#
loop_
_entity_poly.entity_id
_entity_poly.type
_entity_poly.pdbx_seq_one_letter_code
_entity_poly.pdbx_strand_id
1 'polypeptide(L)'
;RPLALYWFGKNSANRQRIMQETVAGGVTVNDCMMHLVQERQPFGGAGESGMGAYHGEWGFRTFSKEKPIFVQSRLSAGALLRPPYGRTFERLFRLLNLIT
;
A
#
# COMPACT_ATOMS: atom_id res chain seq x y z
N ARG A 1 -6.76 -18.89 -2.27
CA ARG A 1 -5.66 -17.91 -2.28
C ARG A 1 -4.50 -18.49 -1.49
N PRO A 2 -3.61 -19.28 -2.12
CA PRO A 2 -2.51 -19.97 -1.43
C PRO A 2 -1.37 -19.01 -1.06
N LEU A 3 -0.47 -19.46 -0.19
CA LEU A 3 0.74 -18.72 0.16
C LEU A 3 1.71 -18.63 -1.03
N ALA A 4 1.91 -19.74 -1.75
CA ALA A 4 2.79 -19.79 -2.91
C ALA A 4 2.11 -20.45 -4.11
N LEU A 5 2.45 -19.99 -5.31
CA LEU A 5 2.13 -20.62 -6.58
C LEU A 5 3.43 -20.91 -7.34
N TYR A 6 3.53 -22.11 -7.91
CA TYR A 6 4.68 -22.51 -8.72
C TYR A 6 4.22 -22.79 -10.14
N TRP A 7 4.78 -22.07 -11.12
CA TRP A 7 4.45 -22.26 -12.54
C TRP A 7 5.64 -22.85 -13.28
N PHE A 8 5.43 -23.93 -14.02
CA PHE A 8 6.45 -24.55 -14.87
C PHE A 8 6.02 -24.52 -16.33
N GLY A 9 6.89 -24.01 -17.21
CA GLY A 9 6.63 -24.00 -18.64
C GLY A 9 7.46 -22.99 -19.43
N LYS A 10 7.24 -23.00 -20.75
CA LYS A 10 7.87 -22.06 -21.70
C LYS A 10 6.87 -21.10 -22.37
N ASN A 11 5.58 -21.43 -22.35
CA ASN A 11 4.54 -20.60 -22.98
C ASN A 11 4.25 -19.37 -22.12
N SER A 12 4.67 -18.19 -22.59
CA SER A 12 4.49 -16.92 -21.89
C SER A 12 3.04 -16.48 -21.79
N ALA A 13 2.18 -16.81 -22.76
CA ALA A 13 0.76 -16.49 -22.72
C ALA A 13 0.05 -17.27 -21.61
N ASN A 14 0.35 -18.57 -21.46
CA ASN A 14 -0.19 -19.38 -20.37
C ASN A 14 0.32 -18.89 -19.01
N ARG A 15 1.61 -18.54 -18.91
CA ARG A 15 2.16 -17.93 -17.68
C ARG A 15 1.39 -16.67 -17.31
N GLN A 16 1.25 -15.75 -18.26
CA GLN A 16 0.60 -14.47 -18.04
C GLN A 16 -0.85 -14.62 -17.62
N ARG A 17 -1.58 -15.53 -18.28
CA ARG A 17 -2.95 -15.87 -17.93
C ARG A 17 -3.06 -16.34 -16.47
N ILE A 18 -2.19 -17.26 -16.04
CA ILE A 18 -2.18 -17.73 -14.65
C ILE A 18 -1.88 -16.59 -13.66
N MET A 19 -0.94 -15.69 -13.98
CA MET A 19 -0.64 -14.53 -13.12
C MET A 19 -1.83 -13.56 -12.99
N GLN A 20 -2.66 -13.44 -14.02
CA GLN A 20 -3.81 -12.53 -14.05
C GLN A 20 -5.06 -13.14 -13.42
N GLU A 21 -5.26 -14.45 -13.58
CA GLU A 21 -6.48 -15.15 -13.16
C GLU A 21 -6.37 -15.75 -11.74
N THR A 22 -5.20 -15.69 -11.10
CA THR A 22 -4.98 -16.26 -9.75
C THR A 22 -4.43 -15.24 -8.76
N VAL A 23 -4.69 -15.49 -7.47
CA VAL A 23 -4.15 -14.70 -6.36
C VAL A 23 -3.39 -15.63 -5.42
N ALA A 24 -2.10 -15.36 -5.23
CA ALA A 24 -1.20 -16.05 -4.32
C ALA A 24 -0.32 -15.03 -3.56
N GLY A 25 0.24 -15.44 -2.42
CA GLY A 25 1.18 -14.60 -1.66
C GLY A 25 2.49 -14.33 -2.41
N GLY A 26 3.06 -15.37 -3.02
CA GLY A 26 4.24 -15.28 -3.88
C GLY A 26 4.19 -16.28 -5.03
N VAL A 27 4.97 -16.02 -6.08
CA VAL A 27 5.04 -16.89 -7.26
C VAL A 27 6.49 -17.17 -7.64
N THR A 28 6.81 -18.42 -7.96
CA THR A 28 8.09 -18.77 -8.62
C THR A 28 7.82 -19.46 -9.95
N VAL A 29 8.60 -19.07 -10.96
CA VAL A 29 8.50 -19.57 -12.34
C VAL A 29 9.69 -20.46 -12.61
N ASN A 30 9.43 -21.70 -13.03
CA ASN A 30 10.42 -22.73 -13.35
C ASN A 30 11.33 -23.12 -12.18
N ASP A 31 10.89 -22.88 -10.95
CA ASP A 31 11.54 -23.30 -9.72
C ASP A 31 10.54 -23.27 -8.56
N CYS A 32 10.95 -23.75 -7.39
CA CYS A 32 10.19 -23.75 -6.15
C CYS A 32 10.94 -22.98 -5.06
N MET A 33 10.20 -22.41 -4.11
CA MET A 33 10.71 -21.76 -2.89
C MET A 33 11.63 -20.53 -3.06
N MET A 34 12.25 -20.29 -4.22
CA MET A 34 13.30 -19.26 -4.35
C MET A 34 12.82 -17.82 -4.10
N HIS A 35 11.52 -17.54 -4.21
CA HIS A 35 10.97 -16.24 -3.80
C HIS A 35 11.02 -16.01 -2.29
N LEU A 36 11.09 -17.07 -1.47
CA LEU A 36 11.25 -16.98 -0.01
C LEU A 36 12.63 -16.43 0.37
N VAL A 37 13.70 -16.81 -0.34
CA VAL A 37 15.06 -16.39 0.02
C VAL A 37 15.42 -14.99 -0.49
N GLN A 38 14.52 -14.34 -1.24
CA GLN A 38 14.75 -13.02 -1.78
C GLN A 38 14.35 -11.93 -0.78
N GLU A 39 15.32 -11.43 -0.02
CA GLU A 39 15.14 -10.37 0.98
C GLU A 39 14.61 -9.04 0.40
N ARG A 40 14.82 -8.80 -0.90
CA ARG A 40 14.34 -7.60 -1.60
C ARG A 40 12.92 -7.73 -2.17
N GLN A 41 12.13 -8.66 -1.65
CA GLN A 41 10.72 -8.84 -2.00
C GLN A 41 9.89 -9.10 -0.74
N PRO A 42 8.63 -8.61 -0.68
CA PRO A 42 7.76 -8.91 0.43
C PRO A 42 7.39 -10.39 0.41
N PHE A 43 7.50 -11.06 1.56
CA PHE A 43 6.97 -12.40 1.75
C PHE A 43 5.78 -12.36 2.71
N GLY A 44 4.63 -12.82 2.23
CA GLY A 44 3.36 -12.78 2.97
C GLY A 44 2.24 -13.48 2.22
N GLY A 45 1.15 -13.78 2.94
CA GLY A 45 -0.03 -14.45 2.38
C GLY A 45 -1.14 -13.49 1.95
N ALA A 46 -2.21 -14.06 1.37
CA ALA A 46 -3.45 -13.33 1.09
C ALA A 46 -4.68 -14.20 1.35
N GLY A 47 -5.64 -13.69 2.14
CA GLY A 47 -6.85 -14.44 2.53
C GLY A 47 -6.51 -15.54 3.52
N GLU A 48 -6.99 -16.76 3.28
CA GLU A 48 -6.76 -17.92 4.17
C GLU A 48 -5.28 -18.27 4.37
N SER A 49 -4.39 -17.84 3.48
CA SER A 49 -2.94 -18.06 3.62
C SER A 49 -2.24 -17.03 4.51
N GLY A 50 -2.95 -15.98 4.96
CA GLY A 50 -2.42 -14.95 5.85
C GLY A 50 -2.68 -13.52 5.39
N MET A 51 -2.12 -12.57 6.15
CA MET A 51 -2.16 -11.14 5.87
C MET A 51 -0.83 -10.47 6.25
N GLY A 52 -0.58 -9.29 5.68
CA GLY A 52 0.69 -8.58 5.86
C GLY A 52 1.84 -9.27 5.12
N ALA A 53 3.02 -8.68 5.23
CA ALA A 53 4.26 -9.24 4.68
C ALA A 53 5.47 -8.80 5.51
N TYR A 54 6.56 -9.54 5.39
CA TYR A 54 7.86 -9.19 5.95
C TYR A 54 8.98 -9.40 4.91
N HIS A 55 10.23 -9.50 5.37
CA HIS A 55 11.52 -9.34 4.67
C HIS A 55 11.96 -7.89 4.46
N GLY A 56 13.27 -7.68 4.60
CA GLY A 56 13.93 -6.39 4.41
C GLY A 56 13.14 -5.19 4.96
N GLU A 57 12.83 -4.26 4.06
CA GLU A 57 12.07 -3.04 4.38
C GLU A 57 10.63 -3.32 4.83
N TRP A 58 9.95 -4.31 4.23
CA TRP A 58 8.57 -4.66 4.61
C TRP A 58 8.51 -5.20 6.04
N GLY A 59 9.50 -5.98 6.46
CA GLY A 59 9.64 -6.42 7.84
C GLY A 59 9.80 -5.23 8.80
N PHE A 60 10.70 -4.29 8.48
CA PHE A 60 10.88 -3.08 9.27
C PHE A 60 9.57 -2.28 9.38
N ARG A 61 8.87 -2.05 8.26
CA ARG A 61 7.58 -1.33 8.25
C ARG A 61 6.50 -2.06 9.03
N THR A 62 6.42 -3.40 8.96
CA THR A 62 5.44 -4.21 9.70
C THR A 62 5.64 -4.11 11.21
N PHE A 63 6.89 -4.06 11.69
CA PHE A 63 7.20 -3.96 13.12
C PHE A 63 7.44 -2.52 13.61
N SER A 64 7.20 -1.52 12.75
CA SER A 64 7.36 -0.11 13.08
C SER A 64 6.03 0.63 12.96
N LYS A 65 5.90 1.72 13.71
CA LYS A 65 4.84 2.70 13.49
C LYS A 65 5.37 3.81 12.60
N GLU A 66 4.87 3.92 11.37
CA GLU A 66 5.06 5.12 10.56
C GLU A 66 4.32 6.29 11.23
N LYS A 67 5.07 7.16 11.92
CA LYS A 67 4.52 8.27 12.71
C LYS A 67 4.45 9.53 11.84
N PRO A 68 3.26 9.98 11.41
CA PRO A 68 3.15 11.26 10.72
C PRO A 68 3.45 12.40 11.70
N ILE A 69 4.32 13.32 11.31
CA ILE A 69 4.61 14.54 12.05
C ILE A 69 4.30 15.71 11.14
N PHE A 70 3.34 16.55 11.56
CA PHE A 70 3.00 17.79 10.87
C PHE A 70 3.36 18.98 11.75
N VAL A 71 4.20 19.87 11.22
CA VAL A 71 4.59 21.11 11.89
C VAL A 71 3.86 22.27 11.23
N GLN A 72 2.89 22.84 11.95
CA GLN A 72 2.12 23.97 11.45
C GLN A 72 2.96 25.25 11.45
N SER A 73 3.11 25.88 10.29
CA SER A 73 3.74 27.21 10.19
C SER A 73 3.03 28.24 11.09
N ARG A 74 3.82 29.14 11.69
CA ARG A 74 3.30 30.29 12.44
C ARG A 74 2.45 31.24 11.59
N LEU A 75 2.68 31.25 10.28
CA LEU A 75 1.94 32.07 9.30
C LEU A 75 0.74 31.32 8.70
N SER A 76 0.35 30.19 9.28
CA SER A 76 -0.74 29.39 8.76
C SER A 76 -2.08 30.11 8.82
N ALA A 77 -2.80 30.09 7.70
CA ALA A 77 -4.21 30.46 7.62
C ALA A 77 -5.15 29.48 8.35
N GLY A 78 -4.63 28.41 8.98
CA GLY A 78 -5.42 27.43 9.72
C GLY A 78 -6.24 28.02 10.87
N ALA A 79 -5.87 29.19 11.39
CA ALA A 79 -6.70 29.92 12.35
C ALA A 79 -8.04 30.39 11.75
N LEU A 80 -8.10 30.65 10.44
CA LEU A 80 -9.33 31.06 9.74
C LEU A 80 -10.38 29.93 9.67
N LEU A 81 -9.96 28.68 9.87
CA LEU A 81 -10.83 27.51 9.92
C LEU A 81 -11.36 27.22 11.33
N ARG A 82 -10.95 28.00 12.34
CA ARG A 82 -11.40 27.83 13.73
C ARG A 82 -12.54 28.81 14.06
N PRO A 83 -13.42 28.45 15.01
CA PRO A 83 -14.48 29.35 15.46
C PRO A 83 -13.92 30.61 16.17
N PRO A 84 -14.70 31.71 16.23
CA PRO A 84 -16.09 31.83 15.78
C PRO A 84 -16.22 31.96 14.26
N TYR A 85 -17.11 31.17 13.66
CA TYR A 85 -17.36 31.19 12.22
C TYR A 85 -18.13 32.46 11.84
N GLY A 86 -17.47 33.33 11.08
CA GLY A 86 -18.04 34.61 10.64
C GLY A 86 -17.96 34.78 9.13
N ARG A 87 -18.17 36.01 8.67
CA ARG A 87 -18.19 36.37 7.23
C ARG A 87 -16.92 35.95 6.48
N THR A 88 -15.77 35.92 7.15
CA THR A 88 -14.49 35.49 6.57
C THR A 88 -14.45 33.98 6.31
N PHE A 89 -14.96 33.18 7.25
CA PHE A 89 -15.09 31.72 7.10
C PHE A 89 -16.06 31.37 5.97
N GLU A 90 -17.22 32.05 5.91
CA GLU A 90 -18.21 31.87 4.84
C GLU A 90 -17.68 32.18 3.43
N ARG A 91 -16.82 33.19 3.31
CA ARG A 91 -16.15 33.53 2.04
C ARG A 91 -15.12 32.46 1.67
N LEU A 92 -14.32 32.01 2.64
CA LEU A 92 -13.32 30.96 2.43
C LEU A 92 -13.98 29.63 2.03
N PHE A 93 -15.06 29.25 2.70
CA PHE A 93 -15.81 28.03 2.43
C PHE A 93 -16.48 28.07 1.05
N ARG A 94 -17.03 29.22 0.64
CA ARG A 94 -17.55 29.41 -0.72
C ARG A 94 -16.49 29.22 -1.80
N LEU A 95 -15.28 29.74 -1.58
CA LEU A 95 -14.17 29.56 -2.52
C LEU A 95 -13.73 28.10 -2.61
N LEU A 96 -13.68 27.38 -1.49
CA LEU A 96 -13.36 25.95 -1.46
C LEU A 96 -14.37 25.09 -2.24
N ASN A 97 -15.67 25.39 -2.11
CA ASN A 97 -16.75 24.69 -2.84
C ASN A 97 -16.81 25.03 -4.35
N LEU A 98 -16.07 26.03 -4.81
CA LEU A 98 -15.95 26.36 -6.23
C LEU A 98 -14.81 25.62 -6.92
N ILE A 99 -13.86 25.09 -6.15
CA ILE A 99 -12.65 24.41 -6.62
C ILE A 99 -12.75 22.89 -6.43
N THR A 100 -13.67 22.42 -5.59
CA THR A 100 -14.02 21.00 -5.38
C THR A 100 -15.34 20.70 -6.08
#